data_AF-A0A2M8KG89-F1
#
_entry.id   AF-A0A2M8KG89-F1
#
_cell.length_a   1.000
_cell.length_b   1.000
_cell.length_c   1.000
_cell.angle_alpha   90.00
_cell.angle_beta   90.00
_cell.angle_gamma   90.00
#
_symmetry.space_group_name_H-M   'P 1'
#
loop_
_entity.id
_entity.type
_entity.pdbx_description
1 polymer ?
#
loop_
_entity_poly.entity_id
_entity_poly.type
_entity_poly.pdbx_seq_one_letter_code
_entity_poly.pdbx_strand_id
1 'polypeptide(L)'
;IAEIEVANGQPIYTTKGDANNAPDQKQVSAKEVIGRVLLDVPFLGYAVAAAKKPWGFMLLIAVPALLVIYEEAHKIWQEIKKSKTKKLDDEKMDSGINSE
;
A
#
# COMPACT_ATOMS: atom_id res chain seq x y z
N ILE A 1 -22.44 -13.68 12.82
CA ILE A 1 -23.76 -14.22 13.22
C ILE A 1 -23.77 -15.67 12.79
N ALA A 2 -24.02 -16.59 13.71
CA ALA A 2 -24.12 -18.01 13.41
C ALA A 2 -25.52 -18.40 12.94
N GLU A 3 -26.55 -17.81 13.54
CA GLU A 3 -27.95 -18.13 13.25
C GLU A 3 -28.86 -16.94 13.54
N ILE A 4 -29.97 -16.86 12.81
CA ILE A 4 -31.04 -15.86 13.00
C ILE A 4 -32.35 -16.61 13.17
N GLU A 5 -33.01 -16.44 14.31
CA GLU A 5 -34.31 -17.02 14.61
C GLU A 5 -35.34 -15.91 14.81
N VAL A 6 -36.59 -16.14 14.39
CA VAL A 6 -37.68 -15.17 14.60
C VAL A 6 -38.60 -15.70 15.70
N ALA A 7 -38.45 -15.17 16.91
CA ALA A 7 -39.33 -15.47 18.03
C ALA A 7 -40.24 -14.27 18.32
N ASN A 8 -41.56 -14.50 18.43
CA ASN A 8 -42.55 -13.45 18.72
C ASN A 8 -42.47 -12.24 17.76
N GLY A 9 -42.16 -12.47 16.48
CA GLY A 9 -42.04 -11.42 15.46
C GLY A 9 -40.80 -10.53 15.59
N GLN A 10 -39.83 -10.88 16.45
CA GLN A 10 -38.57 -10.16 16.62
C GLN A 10 -37.41 -11.06 16.17
N PRO A 11 -36.44 -10.55 15.38
CA PRO A 11 -35.24 -11.30 15.06
C PRO A 11 -34.33 -11.40 16.29
N ILE A 12 -33.95 -12.64 16.61
CA ILE A 12 -32.99 -13.02 17.63
C ILE A 12 -31.75 -13.55 16.93
N TYR A 13 -30.58 -13.08 17.38
CA TYR A 13 -29.29 -13.43 16.82
C TYR A 13 -28.52 -14.33 17.77
N THR A 14 -27.99 -15.42 17.23
CA THR A 14 -26.94 -16.20 17.88
C THR A 14 -25.59 -15.76 17.32
N THR A 15 -24.72 -15.25 18.18
CA THR A 15 -23.36 -14.83 17.80
C THR A 15 -22.39 -16.00 17.92
N LYS A 16 -21.27 -15.88 17.23
CA LYS A 16 -20.13 -16.79 17.35
C LYS A 16 -18.87 -16.00 17.12
N GLY A 17 -17.93 -16.09 18.06
CA GLY A 17 -16.61 -15.49 17.92
C GLY A 17 -15.80 -16.12 16.79
N ASP A 18 -14.84 -15.38 16.25
CA ASP A 18 -13.89 -15.81 15.23
C ASP A 18 -13.00 -16.97 15.68
N ALA A 19 -12.71 -17.05 16.98
CA ALA A 19 -11.91 -18.11 17.60
C ALA A 19 -12.72 -19.24 18.25
N ASN A 20 -14.06 -19.17 18.27
CA ASN A 20 -14.89 -20.17 18.97
C ASN A 20 -15.34 -21.27 18.01
N ASN A 21 -15.32 -22.53 18.46
CA ASN A 21 -15.88 -23.66 17.69
C ASN A 21 -17.40 -23.81 17.87
N ALA A 22 -17.94 -23.37 19.01
CA ALA A 22 -19.36 -23.40 19.33
C ALA A 22 -20.00 -22.00 19.25
N PRO A 23 -21.32 -21.89 19.00
CA PRO A 23 -22.06 -20.64 19.14
C PRO A 23 -22.07 -20.14 20.58
N ASP A 24 -22.16 -18.82 20.76
CA ASP A 24 -22.26 -18.23 22.10
C ASP A 24 -23.65 -18.54 22.68
N GLN A 25 -23.71 -18.88 23.98
CA GLN A 25 -24.98 -19.24 24.64
C GLN A 25 -25.95 -18.05 24.80
N LYS A 26 -25.43 -16.82 24.68
CA LYS A 26 -26.22 -15.60 24.82
C LYS A 26 -26.89 -15.28 23.48
N GLN A 27 -28.21 -15.34 23.49
CA GLN A 27 -29.04 -14.83 22.39
C GLN A 27 -29.13 -13.30 22.50
N VAL A 28 -28.99 -12.61 21.36
CA VAL A 28 -28.98 -11.14 21.30
C VAL A 28 -30.20 -10.69 20.51
N SER A 29 -31.01 -9.81 21.10
CA SER A 29 -32.15 -9.18 20.43
C SER A 29 -31.67 -8.13 19.43
N ALA A 30 -32.40 -7.91 18.33
CA ALA A 30 -32.16 -6.76 17.44
C ALA A 30 -32.07 -5.41 18.15
N LYS A 31 -32.77 -5.24 19.28
CA LYS A 31 -32.73 -3.99 20.06
C LYS A 31 -31.39 -3.77 20.77
N GLU A 32 -30.60 -4.82 20.95
CA GLU A 32 -29.29 -4.77 21.61
C GLU A 32 -28.13 -4.57 20.62
N VAL A 33 -28.41 -4.50 19.31
CA VAL A 33 -27.39 -4.32 18.27
C VAL A 33 -27.07 -2.83 18.12
N ILE A 34 -25.88 -2.43 18.58
CA ILE A 34 -25.42 -1.02 18.60
C ILE A 34 -24.95 -0.54 17.21
N GLY A 35 -24.48 -1.45 16.34
CA GLY A 35 -24.00 -1.09 15.00
C GLY A 35 -23.47 -2.26 14.18
N ARG A 36 -23.10 -1.99 12.91
CA ARG A 36 -22.56 -2.97 11.95
C ARG A 36 -21.16 -2.57 11.50
N VAL A 37 -20.28 -3.55 11.30
CA VAL A 37 -18.96 -3.34 10.69
C VAL A 37 -19.15 -2.87 9.24
N LEU A 38 -18.60 -1.70 8.92
CA LEU A 38 -18.71 -1.09 7.59
C LEU A 38 -17.54 -1.45 6.67
N LEU A 39 -16.38 -1.75 7.24
CA LEU A 39 -15.15 -2.00 6.50
C LEU A 39 -14.27 -3.01 7.25
N ASP A 40 -13.91 -4.08 6.58
CA ASP A 40 -12.88 -5.03 6.99
C ASP A 40 -11.75 -5.00 5.95
N VAL A 41 -10.50 -4.88 6.42
CA VAL A 41 -9.34 -4.92 5.54
C VAL A 41 -8.67 -6.28 5.74
N PRO A 42 -9.06 -7.30 4.95
CA PRO A 42 -8.45 -8.61 5.07
C PRO A 42 -6.94 -8.50 4.82
N PHE A 43 -6.17 -9.33 5.52
CA PHE A 43 -4.71 -9.42 5.43
C PHE A 43 -3.88 -8.22 5.90
N LEU A 44 -4.49 -7.11 6.34
CA LEU A 44 -3.74 -5.96 6.87
C LEU A 44 -2.82 -6.35 8.04
N GLY A 45 -3.29 -7.27 8.90
CA GLY A 45 -2.48 -7.82 9.99
C GLY A 45 -1.20 -8.51 9.51
N TYR A 46 -1.24 -9.21 8.36
CA TYR A 46 -0.06 -9.84 7.78
C TYR A 46 0.93 -8.82 7.23
N ALA A 47 0.45 -7.75 6.59
CA ALA A 47 1.30 -6.66 6.12
C ALA A 47 2.04 -5.98 7.29
N VAL A 48 1.32 -5.69 8.38
CA VAL A 48 1.92 -5.13 9.61
C VAL A 48 2.91 -6.11 10.24
N ALA A 49 2.57 -7.40 10.28
CA ALA A 49 3.46 -8.43 10.81
C ALA A 49 4.74 -8.59 9.98
N ALA A 50 4.65 -8.45 8.65
CA ALA A 50 5.80 -8.44 7.76
C ALA A 50 6.68 -7.21 8.00
N ALA A 51 6.09 -6.01 8.12
CA ALA A 51 6.80 -4.77 8.40
C ALA A 51 7.52 -4.78 9.76
N LYS A 52 7.02 -5.52 10.75
CA LYS A 52 7.68 -5.69 12.06
C LYS A 52 8.92 -6.59 12.03
N LYS A 53 9.12 -7.42 10.99
CA LYS A 53 10.31 -8.26 10.86
C LYS A 53 11.50 -7.41 10.41
N PRO A 54 12.74 -7.67 10.89
CA PRO A 54 13.90 -6.87 10.52
C PRO A 54 14.09 -6.71 9.01
N TRP A 55 13.90 -7.79 8.24
CA TRP A 55 14.00 -7.76 6.78
C TRP A 55 12.87 -6.97 6.11
N GLY A 56 11.64 -7.04 6.64
CA GLY A 56 10.49 -6.33 6.10
C GLY A 56 10.57 -4.84 6.38
N PHE A 57 11.03 -4.48 7.58
CA PHE A 57 11.36 -3.10 7.93
C PHE A 57 12.48 -2.53 7.06
N MET A 58 13.54 -3.30 6.82
CA MET A 58 14.63 -2.90 5.93
C MET A 58 14.13 -2.66 4.50
N LEU A 59 13.27 -3.51 3.96
CA LEU A 59 12.66 -3.30 2.64
C LEU A 59 11.83 -2.02 2.59
N LEU A 60 11.03 -1.76 3.63
CA LEU A 60 10.18 -0.57 3.73
C LEU A 60 10.99 0.73 3.67
N ILE A 61 12.22 0.73 4.17
CA ILE A 61 13.15 1.86 4.09
C ILE A 61 13.96 1.84 2.79
N ALA A 62 14.47 0.67 2.39
CA ALA A 62 15.35 0.53 1.24
C ALA A 62 14.65 0.89 -0.08
N VAL A 63 13.38 0.50 -0.25
CA VAL A 63 12.60 0.80 -1.47
C VAL A 63 12.50 2.31 -1.72
N PRO A 64 11.98 3.15 -0.80
CA PRO A 64 11.91 4.59 -1.03
C PRO A 64 13.30 5.23 -1.13
N ALA A 65 14.29 4.76 -0.36
CA ALA A 65 15.66 5.27 -0.46
C ALA A 65 16.26 5.02 -1.86
N LEU A 66 16.11 3.81 -2.40
CA LEU A 66 16.61 3.45 -3.73
C LEU A 66 15.89 4.22 -4.84
N LEU A 67 14.58 4.48 -4.69
CA LEU A 67 13.84 5.29 -5.64
C LEU A 67 14.41 6.71 -5.73
N VAL A 68 14.67 7.36 -4.60
CA VAL A 68 15.28 8.70 -4.58
C VAL A 68 16.67 8.68 -5.21
N ILE A 69 17.51 7.70 -4.84
CA ILE A 69 18.87 7.57 -5.41
C ILE A 69 18.79 7.40 -6.94
N TYR A 70 17.87 6.57 -7.42
CA TYR A 70 17.67 6.34 -8.84
C TYR A 70 17.26 7.62 -9.57
N GLU A 71 16.31 8.39 -9.02
CA GLU A 71 15.87 9.66 -9.59
C GLU A 71 17.01 10.68 -9.71
N GLU A 72 17.81 10.84 -8.65
CA GLU A 72 18.95 11.76 -8.66
C GLU A 72 20.05 11.31 -9.63
N ALA A 73 20.37 10.02 -9.66
CA ALA A 73 21.33 9.46 -10.60
C ALA A 73 20.87 9.65 -12.05
N HIS A 74 19.58 9.41 -12.33
CA HIS A 74 19.01 9.59 -13.65
C HIS A 74 19.09 11.06 -14.10
N LYS A 75 18.77 12.00 -13.21
CA LYS A 75 18.85 13.44 -13.47
C LYS A 75 20.29 13.87 -13.79
N ILE A 76 21.28 13.39 -13.04
CA ILE A 76 22.69 13.67 -13.31
C ILE A 76 23.10 13.13 -14.68
N TRP A 77 22.70 11.91 -15.03
CA TRP A 77 23.02 11.30 -16.32
C TRP A 77 22.41 12.09 -17.50
N GLN A 78 21.19 12.59 -17.35
CA GLN A 78 20.57 13.44 -18.36
C GLN A 78 21.34 14.75 -18.57
N GLU A 79 21.76 15.41 -17.50
CA GLU A 79 22.52 16.66 -17.57
C GLU A 79 23.89 16.47 -18.24
N ILE A 80 24.58 15.37 -17.94
CA ILE A 80 25.84 15.00 -18.58
C ILE A 80 25.62 14.73 -20.08
N LYS A 81 24.54 14.05 -20.46
CA LYS A 81 24.25 13.79 -21.88
C LYS A 81 23.93 15.08 -22.63
N LYS A 82 23.12 15.96 -22.03
CA LYS A 82 22.72 17.25 -22.62
C LYS A 82 23.91 18.19 -22.84
N SER A 83 24.84 18.24 -21.89
CA SER A 83 26.06 19.04 -22.00
C SER A 83 27.02 18.53 -23.08
N LYS A 84 27.12 17.20 -23.30
CA LYS A 84 27.87 16.64 -24.42
C LYS A 84 27.27 17.00 -25.77
N THR A 85 25.95 16.85 -25.94
CA THR A 85 25.28 17.21 -27.21
C THR A 85 25.46 18.68 -27.54
N LYS A 86 25.30 19.57 -26.55
CA LYS A 86 25.45 21.01 -26.76
C LYS A 86 26.86 21.41 -27.22
N LYS A 87 27.91 20.82 -26.61
CA LYS A 87 29.29 21.06 -27.04
C LYS A 87 29.59 20.57 -28.46
N LEU A 88 29.03 19.43 -28.85
CA LEU A 88 29.19 18.88 -30.19
C LEU A 88 28.49 19.74 -31.25
N ASP A 89 27.37 20.37 -30.92
CA ASP A 89 26.64 21.27 -31.80
C ASP A 89 27.37 22.63 -31.93
N ASP A 90 27.90 23.17 -30.83
CA ASP A 90 28.68 24.41 -30.81
C ASP A 90 30.01 24.27 -31.61
N GLU A 91 30.72 23.15 -31.48
CA GLU A 91 31.97 22.86 -32.20
C GLU A 91 31.75 22.68 -33.71
N LYS A 92 30.61 22.09 -34.11
CA LYS A 92 30.24 21.95 -35.53
C LYS A 92 29.90 23.29 -36.16
N MET A 93 29.23 24.20 -35.45
CA MET A 93 28.93 25.54 -35.96
C MET A 93 30.20 26.37 -36.21
N ASP A 94 31.17 26.33 -35.30
CA ASP A 94 32.43 27.08 -35.45
C ASP A 94 33.33 26.52 -36.58
N SER A 95 33.31 25.19 -36.79
CA SER A 95 34.03 24.56 -37.91
C SER A 95 33.44 24.87 -39.29
N GLY A 96 32.12 25.10 -39.38
CA GLY A 96 31.45 25.47 -40.62
C GLY A 96 31.73 26.92 -41.04
N ILE A 97 31.75 27.84 -40.08
CA ILE A 97 32.00 29.27 -40.32
C ILE A 97 33.44 29.53 -40.81
N ASN A 98 34.42 28.76 -40.34
CA ASN A 98 35.82 28.91 -40.75
C ASN A 98 36.17 28.20 -42.09
N SER A 99 35.18 27.62 -42.75
CA SER A 99 35.35 26.87 -44.02
C SER A 99 34.81 27.58 -45.26
N GLU A 100 34.21 28.76 -45.11
CA GLU A 100 33.83 29.72 -46.18
C GLU A 100 34.86 30.85 -46.31
#